data_AF-R7V7F9-F1
#
_entry.id   AF-R7V7F9-F1
#
_cell.length_a   1.000
_cell.length_b   1.000
_cell.length_c   1.000
_cell.angle_alpha   90.00
_cell.angle_beta   90.00
_cell.angle_gamma   90.00
#
_symmetry.space_group_name_H-M   'P 1'
#
loop_
_entity.id
_entity.type
_entity.pdbx_description
1 polymer ?
#
loop_
_entity_poly.entity_id
_entity_poly.type
_entity_poly.pdbx_seq_one_letter_code
_entity_poly.pdbx_strand_id
1 'polypeptide(L)'
;MAQLVSLHDFALLIGALVMAFVIVGLISVTMNKMSCRTIYAAHQIEIMWTIVPALILFALAFPSIRLLYAIDEMPTPRLTVKVVGHHLERGDLRLLEVDNRMVLPVETHIRLVVTGADVIHSWAVPSLGVKLDCIPGRLNQVGVYIQRPGVYRGMCSELCGVNHAYMPIVVEAISLDDFLSWATSLVEDED
;
A
#
# COMPACT_ATOMS: atom_id res chain seq x y z
N MET A 1 0.23 -0.86 8.97
CA MET A 1 1.40 -0.16 8.41
C MET A 1 2.74 -0.47 9.05
N ALA A 2 2.90 -0.39 10.38
CA ALA A 2 4.21 -0.63 11.00
C ALA A 2 4.85 -1.98 10.59
N GLN A 3 4.06 -3.06 10.55
CA GLN A 3 4.52 -4.38 10.09
C GLN A 3 4.95 -4.38 8.61
N LEU A 4 4.27 -3.60 7.75
CA LEU A 4 4.62 -3.47 6.33
C LEU A 4 5.95 -2.72 6.16
N VAL A 5 6.18 -1.67 6.96
CA VAL A 5 7.47 -0.95 6.99
C VAL A 5 8.60 -1.88 7.46
N SER A 6 8.37 -2.68 8.52
CA SER A 6 9.36 -3.65 8.98
C SER A 6 9.68 -4.72 7.92
N LEU A 7 8.68 -5.21 7.19
CA LEU A 7 8.89 -6.14 6.07
C LEU A 7 9.66 -5.47 4.93
N HIS A 8 9.32 -4.23 4.60
CA HIS A 8 10.02 -3.44 3.60
C HIS A 8 11.50 -3.26 3.97
N ASP A 9 11.82 -2.87 5.20
CA ASP A 9 13.19 -2.66 5.66
C ASP A 9 14.00 -3.97 5.63
N PHE A 10 13.38 -5.09 6.00
CA PHE A 10 13.98 -6.42 5.88
C PHE A 10 14.29 -6.79 4.43
N ALA A 11 13.35 -6.56 3.51
CA ALA A 11 13.55 -6.81 2.08
C ALA A 11 14.62 -5.88 1.47
N LEU A 12 14.62 -4.60 1.88
CA LEU A 12 15.60 -3.60 1.45
C LEU A 12 17.01 -3.99 1.91
N LEU A 13 17.16 -4.46 3.16
CA LEU A 13 18.44 -4.94 3.69
C LEU A 13 18.99 -6.10 2.84
N ILE A 14 18.16 -7.11 2.56
CA ILE A 14 18.55 -8.25 1.73
C ILE A 14 18.94 -7.78 0.32
N GLY A 15 18.11 -6.93 -0.31
CA GLY A 15 18.38 -6.38 -1.63
C GLY A 15 19.70 -5.59 -1.67
N ALA A 16 19.97 -4.77 -0.65
CA ALA A 16 21.22 -4.01 -0.54
C ALA A 16 22.44 -4.94 -0.42
N LEU A 17 22.36 -6.02 0.36
CA LEU A 17 23.44 -7.01 0.49
C LEU A 17 23.72 -7.74 -0.83
N VAL A 18 22.68 -8.16 -1.55
CA VAL A 18 22.81 -8.80 -2.88
C VAL A 18 23.43 -7.83 -3.88
N MET A 19 22.93 -6.59 -3.94
CA MET A 19 23.49 -5.57 -4.83
C MET A 19 24.95 -5.25 -4.50
N ALA A 20 25.31 -5.15 -3.21
CA ALA A 20 26.69 -4.96 -2.78
C ALA A 20 27.59 -6.14 -3.21
N PHE A 21 27.12 -7.39 -3.05
CA PHE A 21 27.84 -8.57 -3.52
C PHE A 21 28.10 -8.54 -5.03
N VAL A 22 27.08 -8.22 -5.82
CA VAL A 22 27.20 -8.10 -7.29
C VAL A 22 28.18 -6.98 -7.67
N ILE A 23 28.09 -5.82 -7.04
CA ILE A 23 28.98 -4.68 -7.30
C ILE A 23 30.43 -5.05 -6.97
N VAL A 24 30.69 -5.65 -5.81
CA VAL A 24 32.04 -6.12 -5.44
C VAL A 24 32.54 -7.16 -6.43
N GLY A 25 31.68 -8.08 -6.87
CA GLY A 25 32.00 -9.06 -7.91
C GLY A 25 32.44 -8.40 -9.22
N LEU A 26 31.68 -7.42 -9.73
CA LEU A 26 32.01 -6.67 -10.94
C LEU A 26 33.30 -5.86 -10.80
N ILE A 27 33.53 -5.22 -9.66
CA ILE A 27 34.79 -4.50 -9.37
C ILE A 27 35.96 -5.48 -9.37
N SER A 28 35.81 -6.65 -8.74
CA SER A 28 36.87 -7.65 -8.69
C SER A 28 37.26 -8.15 -10.08
N VAL A 29 36.29 -8.35 -10.98
CA VAL A 29 36.54 -8.79 -12.36
C VAL A 29 37.25 -7.71 -13.17
N THR A 30 36.90 -6.43 -12.99
CA THR A 30 37.54 -5.33 -13.73
C THR A 30 38.94 -4.98 -13.22
N MET A 31 39.20 -5.17 -11.92
CA MET A 31 40.52 -4.89 -11.31
C MET A 31 41.49 -6.07 -11.38
N ASN A 32 41.02 -7.27 -11.71
CA ASN A 32 41.86 -8.45 -11.79
C ASN A 32 42.75 -8.44 -13.05
N LYS A 33 44.06 -8.54 -12.84
CA LYS A 33 45.06 -8.59 -13.93
C LYS A 33 45.21 -9.99 -14.54
N MET A 34 44.86 -11.04 -13.79
CA MET A 34 44.99 -12.43 -14.22
C MET A 34 43.78 -12.84 -15.07
N SER A 35 44.02 -13.52 -16.19
CA SER A 35 42.95 -14.03 -17.06
C SER A 35 42.97 -15.56 -17.12
N CYS A 36 41.81 -16.18 -16.94
CA CYS A 36 41.58 -17.59 -17.20
C CYS A 36 40.31 -17.72 -18.04
N ARG A 37 40.38 -18.39 -19.21
CA ARG A 37 39.25 -18.55 -20.15
C ARG A 37 38.87 -20.01 -20.41
N THR A 38 39.56 -20.95 -19.75
CA THR A 38 39.45 -22.39 -20.01
C THR A 38 38.47 -23.11 -19.09
N ILE A 39 37.83 -22.40 -18.16
CA ILE A 39 36.82 -22.97 -17.26
C ILE A 39 35.46 -22.93 -17.98
N TYR A 40 35.00 -24.09 -18.43
CA TYR A 40 33.71 -24.25 -19.15
C TYR A 40 32.60 -24.88 -18.31
N ALA A 41 32.95 -25.52 -17.17
CA ALA A 41 31.99 -26.15 -16.28
C ALA A 41 32.38 -25.89 -14.82
N ALA A 42 31.43 -25.47 -14.00
CA ALA A 42 31.66 -25.14 -12.60
C ALA A 42 30.47 -25.58 -11.73
N HIS A 43 30.14 -26.87 -11.77
CA HIS A 43 28.96 -27.43 -11.10
C HIS A 43 28.84 -27.04 -9.61
N GLN A 44 29.96 -26.96 -8.89
CA GLN A 44 29.97 -26.57 -7.48
C GLN A 44 29.48 -25.13 -7.26
N ILE A 45 29.90 -24.20 -8.12
CA ILE A 45 29.45 -22.79 -8.07
C ILE A 45 28.00 -22.69 -8.52
N GLU A 46 27.62 -23.47 -9.54
CA GLU A 46 26.24 -23.51 -10.04
C GLU A 46 25.24 -23.98 -8.97
N ILE A 47 25.60 -25.01 -8.20
CA ILE A 47 24.80 -25.44 -7.06
C ILE A 47 24.72 -24.32 -6.01
N MET A 48 25.86 -23.71 -5.68
CA MET A 48 25.93 -22.67 -4.64
C MET A 48 25.05 -21.46 -4.99
N TRP A 49 25.15 -20.90 -6.20
CA TRP A 49 24.34 -19.77 -6.62
C TRP A 49 22.88 -20.11 -6.90
N THR A 50 22.50 -21.39 -6.87
CA THR A 50 21.10 -21.81 -7.01
C THR A 50 20.46 -21.94 -5.62
N ILE A 51 21.17 -22.57 -4.69
CA ILE A 51 20.70 -22.78 -3.32
C ILE A 51 20.64 -21.46 -2.55
N VAL A 52 21.65 -20.59 -2.65
CA VAL A 52 21.68 -19.35 -1.87
C VAL A 52 20.51 -18.42 -2.20
N PRO A 53 20.19 -18.09 -3.47
CA PRO A 53 19.00 -17.30 -3.80
C PRO A 53 17.68 -17.98 -3.41
N ALA A 54 17.59 -19.31 -3.52
CA ALA A 54 16.40 -20.03 -3.09
C ALA A 54 16.14 -19.86 -1.57
N LEU A 55 17.19 -19.93 -0.75
CA LEU A 55 17.09 -19.68 0.69
C LEU A 55 16.73 -18.22 1.01
N ILE A 56 17.28 -17.25 0.26
CA ILE A 56 16.93 -15.84 0.39
C ILE A 56 15.44 -15.61 0.10
N LEU A 57 14.91 -16.18 -0.98
CA LEU A 57 13.49 -16.07 -1.34
C LEU A 57 12.60 -16.71 -0.28
N PHE A 58 12.99 -17.87 0.27
CA PHE A 58 12.25 -18.50 1.35
C PHE A 58 12.20 -17.62 2.61
N ALA A 59 13.32 -17.00 2.99
CA ALA A 59 13.40 -16.09 4.13
C ALA A 59 12.53 -14.83 3.95
N LEU A 60 12.39 -14.33 2.72
CA LEU A 60 11.47 -13.22 2.39
C LEU A 60 10.00 -13.65 2.40
N ALA A 61 9.71 -14.85 1.87
CA ALA A 61 8.35 -15.34 1.71
C ALA A 61 7.66 -15.58 3.07
N PHE A 62 8.37 -16.12 4.06
CA PHE A 62 7.78 -16.46 5.36
C PHE A 62 7.11 -15.27 6.08
N PRO A 63 7.80 -14.15 6.38
CA PRO A 63 7.16 -12.99 7.00
C PRO A 63 6.15 -12.30 6.09
N SER A 64 6.36 -12.34 4.76
CA SER A 64 5.44 -11.76 3.78
C SER A 64 4.08 -12.45 3.78
N ILE A 65 4.05 -13.78 3.72
CA ILE A 65 2.82 -14.57 3.73
C ILE A 65 2.09 -14.41 5.07
N ARG A 66 2.81 -14.43 6.20
CA ARG A 66 2.22 -14.19 7.52
C ARG A 66 1.50 -12.84 7.58
N LEU A 67 2.12 -11.79 7.05
CA LEU A 67 1.52 -10.45 7.01
C LEU A 67 0.32 -10.40 6.07
N LEU A 68 0.39 -11.05 4.90
CA LEU A 68 -0.70 -11.11 3.94
C LEU A 68 -1.98 -11.67 4.58
N TYR A 69 -1.88 -12.81 5.25
CA TYR A 69 -3.03 -13.41 5.94
C TYR A 69 -3.54 -12.55 7.10
N ALA A 70 -2.64 -11.88 7.83
CA ALA A 70 -3.05 -10.97 8.91
C ALA A 70 -3.80 -9.72 8.40
N ILE A 71 -3.55 -9.27 7.17
CA ILE A 71 -4.27 -8.15 6.54
C ILE A 71 -5.62 -8.63 5.97
N ASP A 72 -5.68 -9.84 5.42
CA ASP A 72 -6.91 -10.41 4.85
C ASP A 72 -7.93 -10.81 5.93
N GLU A 73 -7.47 -11.09 7.15
CA GLU A 73 -8.34 -11.34 8.29
C GLU A 73 -9.17 -10.09 8.65
N MET A 74 -10.45 -10.10 8.27
CA MET A 74 -11.39 -9.01 8.58
C MET A 74 -12.10 -9.28 9.90
N PRO A 75 -11.76 -8.58 11.00
CA PRO A 75 -12.55 -8.63 12.23
C PRO A 75 -13.96 -8.09 11.96
N THR A 76 -14.92 -8.45 12.81
CA THR A 76 -16.29 -7.94 12.74
C THR A 76 -16.27 -6.40 12.77
N PRO A 77 -16.69 -5.71 11.70
CA PRO A 77 -16.59 -4.26 11.64
C PRO A 77 -17.65 -3.61 12.52
N ARG A 78 -17.26 -2.53 13.19
CA ARG A 78 -18.20 -1.67 13.95
C ARG A 78 -18.81 -0.58 13.09
N LEU A 79 -18.15 -0.25 11.98
CA LEU A 79 -18.58 0.75 11.00
C LEU A 79 -18.28 0.24 9.59
N THR A 80 -19.23 0.40 8.66
CA THR A 80 -19.02 0.12 7.23
C THR A 80 -19.22 1.40 6.44
N VAL A 81 -18.21 1.81 5.66
CA VAL A 81 -18.25 3.01 4.81
C VAL A 81 -18.11 2.60 3.36
N LYS A 82 -19.02 3.08 2.51
CA LYS A 82 -18.96 2.88 1.07
C LYS A 82 -18.31 4.09 0.41
N VAL A 83 -17.29 3.85 -0.41
CA VAL A 83 -16.62 4.88 -1.21
C VAL A 83 -16.88 4.59 -2.69
N VAL A 84 -17.30 5.60 -3.43
CA VAL A 84 -17.55 5.52 -4.87
C VAL A 84 -16.60 6.48 -5.57
N GLY A 85 -15.78 5.97 -6.49
CA GLY A 85 -14.91 6.82 -7.31
C GLY A 85 -15.67 7.49 -8.44
N HIS A 86 -15.44 8.79 -8.63
CA HIS A 86 -15.98 9.58 -9.74
C HIS A 86 -14.92 10.55 -10.28
N HIS A 87 -15.15 11.06 -11.49
CA HIS A 87 -14.32 12.10 -12.09
C HIS A 87 -14.50 13.45 -11.39
N LEU A 88 -13.43 14.25 -11.30
CA LEU A 88 -13.51 15.61 -10.76
C LEU A 88 -13.77 16.68 -11.82
N GLU A 89 -14.41 17.76 -11.39
CA GLU A 89 -14.68 18.95 -12.19
C GLU A 89 -13.45 19.88 -12.28
N ARG A 90 -13.49 20.83 -13.22
CA ARG A 90 -12.37 21.74 -13.48
C ARG A 90 -12.50 23.00 -12.62
N GLY A 91 -11.72 23.10 -11.53
CA GLY A 91 -11.70 24.30 -10.68
C GLY A 91 -11.23 24.10 -9.24
N ASP A 92 -11.12 22.84 -8.79
CA ASP A 92 -10.90 22.49 -7.38
C ASP A 92 -9.47 22.78 -6.88
N LEU A 93 -9.35 23.03 -5.57
CA LEU A 93 -8.10 23.38 -4.89
C LEU A 93 -7.06 22.24 -4.92
N ARG A 94 -5.78 22.64 -4.90
CA ARG A 94 -4.69 21.84 -5.47
C ARG A 94 -4.26 20.61 -4.64
N LEU A 95 -4.43 19.44 -5.27
CA LEU A 95 -3.64 18.19 -5.19
C LEU A 95 -3.55 17.41 -3.87
N LEU A 96 -3.99 17.95 -2.73
CA LEU A 96 -3.98 17.21 -1.45
C LEU A 96 -5.15 17.54 -0.49
N GLU A 97 -5.99 18.51 -0.81
CA GLU A 97 -7.22 18.81 -0.07
C GLU A 97 -8.44 18.48 -0.92
N VAL A 98 -9.57 18.29 -0.23
CA VAL A 98 -10.90 18.04 -0.80
C VAL A 98 -11.90 18.92 -0.05
N ASP A 99 -13.02 19.22 -0.68
CA ASP A 99 -14.08 20.03 -0.05
C ASP A 99 -14.70 19.28 1.15
N ASN A 100 -15.00 17.98 0.96
CA ASN A 100 -15.56 17.11 1.98
C ASN A 100 -14.60 15.97 2.30
N ARG A 101 -14.09 15.97 3.53
CA ARG A 101 -13.19 14.92 4.04
C ARG A 101 -13.99 13.71 4.48
N MET A 102 -13.42 12.52 4.30
CA MET A 102 -13.98 11.31 4.89
C MET A 102 -13.61 11.26 6.37
N VAL A 103 -14.55 11.62 7.24
CA VAL A 103 -14.35 11.57 8.69
C VAL A 103 -14.55 10.13 9.19
N LEU A 104 -13.62 9.62 10.00
CA LEU A 104 -13.64 8.28 10.57
C LEU A 104 -13.24 8.30 12.06
N PRO A 105 -13.77 7.39 12.89
CA PRO A 105 -13.34 7.28 14.28
C PRO A 105 -12.00 6.55 14.43
N VAL A 106 -11.17 6.99 15.37
CA VAL A 106 -9.97 6.25 15.80
C VAL A 106 -10.34 5.00 16.62
N GLU A 107 -9.39 4.09 16.76
CA GLU A 107 -9.46 2.87 17.59
C GLU A 107 -10.67 1.97 17.31
N THR A 108 -11.18 2.03 16.09
CA THR A 108 -12.38 1.31 15.65
C THR A 108 -12.07 0.48 14.42
N HIS A 109 -12.58 -0.77 14.37
CA HIS A 109 -12.51 -1.60 13.18
C HIS A 109 -13.54 -1.15 12.14
N ILE A 110 -13.06 -0.59 11.05
CA ILE A 110 -13.86 -0.03 9.96
C ILE A 110 -13.73 -0.94 8.75
N ARG A 111 -14.86 -1.31 8.13
CA ARG A 111 -14.87 -1.96 6.81
C ARG A 111 -15.08 -0.89 5.75
N LEU A 112 -14.10 -0.70 4.89
CA LEU A 112 -14.26 0.10 3.68
C LEU A 112 -14.75 -0.80 2.55
N VAL A 113 -15.78 -0.37 1.84
CA VAL A 113 -16.26 -1.01 0.60
C VAL A 113 -16.11 -0.01 -0.53
N VAL A 114 -15.37 -0.38 -1.57
CA VAL A 114 -15.05 0.50 -2.70
C VAL A 114 -15.60 -0.08 -4.02
N THR A 115 -16.04 0.81 -4.91
CA THR A 115 -16.50 0.48 -6.27
C THR A 115 -16.27 1.67 -7.20
N GLY A 116 -16.18 1.39 -8.51
CA GLY A 116 -16.19 2.43 -9.55
C GLY A 116 -17.61 2.74 -10.00
N ALA A 117 -17.88 3.99 -10.40
CA ALA A 117 -19.14 4.39 -11.05
C ALA A 117 -19.02 4.42 -12.58
N ASP A 118 -17.83 4.71 -13.11
CA ASP A 118 -17.57 4.93 -14.53
C ASP A 118 -16.45 4.00 -15.06
N VAL A 119 -15.20 4.32 -14.80
CA VAL A 119 -14.00 3.56 -15.14
C VAL A 119 -13.37 2.98 -13.87
N ILE A 120 -12.25 2.28 -14.01
CA ILE A 120 -11.50 1.77 -12.85
C ILE A 120 -10.76 2.94 -12.21
N HIS A 121 -10.88 3.06 -10.89
CA HIS A 121 -10.04 3.91 -10.05
C HIS A 121 -9.35 3.04 -9.00
N SER A 122 -8.49 3.61 -8.17
CA SER A 122 -7.92 2.89 -7.02
C SER A 122 -7.83 3.81 -5.82
N TRP A 123 -8.55 3.45 -4.77
CA TRP A 123 -8.59 4.19 -3.53
C TRP A 123 -7.37 3.84 -2.70
N ALA A 124 -6.46 4.79 -2.52
CA ALA A 124 -5.20 4.55 -1.83
C ALA A 124 -4.88 5.64 -0.81
N VAL A 125 -4.63 5.23 0.43
CA VAL A 125 -4.14 6.09 1.51
C VAL A 125 -2.85 5.46 2.07
N PRO A 126 -1.66 5.88 1.60
CA PRO A 126 -0.41 5.22 1.89
C PRO A 126 -0.09 5.08 3.39
N SER A 127 -0.39 6.11 4.17
CA SER A 127 -0.16 6.14 5.63
C SER A 127 -1.06 5.16 6.40
N LEU A 128 -2.18 4.73 5.82
CA LEU A 128 -3.02 3.65 6.34
C LEU A 128 -2.60 2.28 5.78
N GLY A 129 -1.81 2.24 4.71
CA GLY A 129 -1.37 0.99 4.09
C GLY A 129 -2.41 0.33 3.22
N VAL A 130 -3.35 1.12 2.73
CA VAL A 130 -4.49 0.63 1.97
C VAL A 130 -4.36 1.14 0.55
N LYS A 131 -4.47 0.22 -0.40
CA LYS A 131 -4.72 0.48 -1.82
C LYS A 131 -5.70 -0.58 -2.29
N LEU A 132 -6.83 -0.15 -2.83
CA LEU A 132 -7.88 -1.05 -3.28
C LEU A 132 -8.58 -0.49 -4.51
N ASP A 133 -8.71 -1.31 -5.55
CA ASP A 133 -9.28 -0.88 -6.82
C ASP A 133 -10.80 -0.72 -6.74
N CYS A 134 -11.26 0.42 -7.24
CA CYS A 134 -12.66 0.77 -7.41
C CYS A 134 -13.10 0.32 -8.82
N ILE A 135 -13.66 -0.88 -8.93
CA ILE A 135 -14.02 -1.48 -10.22
C ILE A 135 -15.54 -1.37 -10.43
N PRO A 136 -16.02 -0.83 -11.56
CA PRO A 136 -17.45 -0.81 -11.87
C PRO A 136 -18.05 -2.23 -11.85
N GLY A 137 -19.15 -2.40 -11.13
CA GLY A 137 -19.83 -3.70 -11.00
C GLY A 137 -19.19 -4.68 -10.00
N ARG A 138 -18.17 -4.27 -9.24
CA ARG A 138 -17.55 -5.10 -8.20
C ARG A 138 -17.38 -4.32 -6.89
N LEU A 139 -17.87 -4.90 -5.80
CA LEU A 139 -17.68 -4.39 -4.43
C LEU A 139 -16.42 -5.02 -3.84
N ASN A 140 -15.33 -4.27 -3.84
CA ASN A 140 -14.12 -4.66 -3.12
C ASN A 140 -14.17 -4.16 -1.68
N GLN A 141 -13.56 -4.87 -0.75
CA GLN A 141 -13.58 -4.50 0.67
C GLN A 141 -12.21 -4.65 1.33
N VAL A 142 -11.95 -3.82 2.34
CA VAL A 142 -10.74 -3.86 3.16
C VAL A 142 -11.04 -3.39 4.58
N GLY A 143 -10.39 -4.03 5.56
CA GLY A 143 -10.43 -3.60 6.96
C GLY A 143 -9.44 -2.47 7.22
N VAL A 144 -9.88 -1.43 7.92
CA VAL A 144 -9.05 -0.29 8.33
C VAL A 144 -9.16 -0.11 9.84
N TYR A 145 -8.01 0.15 10.47
CA TYR A 145 -7.92 0.47 11.89
C TYR A 145 -6.95 1.64 12.07
N ILE A 146 -7.45 2.77 12.56
CA ILE A 146 -6.68 4.00 12.72
C ILE A 146 -6.31 4.18 14.20
N GLN A 147 -5.01 4.19 14.51
CA GLN A 147 -4.53 4.24 15.89
C GLN A 147 -4.42 5.65 16.48
N ARG A 148 -4.32 6.67 15.62
CA ARG A 148 -4.04 8.04 16.07
C ARG A 148 -4.95 9.03 15.35
N PRO A 149 -5.44 10.07 16.02
CA PRO A 149 -6.19 11.11 15.36
C PRO A 149 -5.29 11.91 14.42
N GLY A 150 -5.88 12.47 13.37
CA GLY A 150 -5.16 13.30 12.39
C GLY A 150 -5.71 13.16 10.98
N VAL A 151 -5.07 13.87 10.05
CA VAL A 151 -5.47 13.90 8.64
C VAL A 151 -4.54 13.03 7.81
N TYR A 152 -5.11 12.03 7.15
CA TYR A 152 -4.45 11.06 6.28
C TYR A 152 -4.79 11.38 4.84
N ARG A 153 -3.76 11.52 4.00
CA ARG A 153 -3.93 11.91 2.59
C ARG A 153 -3.58 10.77 1.66
N GLY A 154 -4.28 10.73 0.53
CA GLY A 154 -4.18 9.73 -0.50
C GLY A 154 -4.49 10.33 -1.88
N MET A 155 -4.32 9.53 -2.91
CA MET A 155 -4.59 9.88 -4.30
C MET A 155 -5.17 8.67 -5.02
N CYS A 156 -5.90 8.91 -6.11
CA CYS A 156 -6.21 7.83 -7.04
C CYS A 156 -4.92 7.17 -7.54
N SER A 157 -4.88 5.83 -7.47
CA SER A 157 -3.69 5.03 -7.81
C SER A 157 -3.91 4.09 -9.00
N GLU A 158 -4.89 4.39 -9.85
CA GLU A 158 -5.19 3.70 -11.11
C GLU A 158 -5.56 4.71 -12.19
N LEU A 159 -5.01 4.55 -13.41
CA LEU A 159 -5.16 5.55 -14.47
C LEU A 159 -6.62 5.62 -14.94
N CYS A 160 -7.30 6.74 -14.67
CA CYS A 160 -8.74 6.91 -14.89
C CYS A 160 -9.13 8.07 -15.84
N GLY A 161 -8.18 8.58 -16.62
CA GLY A 161 -8.42 9.62 -17.64
C GLY A 161 -7.64 10.91 -17.42
N VAL A 162 -8.09 12.00 -18.07
CA VAL A 162 -7.37 13.29 -18.12
C VAL A 162 -7.14 13.88 -16.73
N ASN A 163 -8.15 13.80 -15.85
CA ASN A 163 -8.05 14.34 -14.49
C ASN A 163 -7.55 13.32 -13.46
N HIS A 164 -6.93 12.21 -13.87
CA HIS A 164 -6.44 11.17 -12.98
C HIS A 164 -5.54 11.72 -11.84
N ALA A 165 -4.67 12.68 -12.15
CA ALA A 165 -3.76 13.28 -11.17
C ALA A 165 -4.45 14.24 -10.18
N TYR A 166 -5.71 14.61 -10.42
CA TYR A 166 -6.36 15.71 -9.72
C TYR A 166 -7.38 15.26 -8.68
N MET A 167 -7.54 13.96 -8.44
CA MET A 167 -8.53 13.39 -7.51
C MET A 167 -7.93 12.87 -6.19
N PRO A 168 -7.65 13.77 -5.22
CA PRO A 168 -7.12 13.40 -3.91
C PRO A 168 -8.16 12.72 -3.03
N ILE A 169 -7.65 12.04 -2.01
CA ILE A 169 -8.41 11.41 -0.95
C ILE A 169 -7.93 12.03 0.36
N VAL A 170 -8.85 12.48 1.21
CA VAL A 170 -8.52 12.96 2.54
C VAL A 170 -9.41 12.26 3.56
N VAL A 171 -8.77 11.62 4.52
CA VAL A 171 -9.40 10.93 5.64
C VAL A 171 -9.05 11.67 6.91
N GLU A 172 -10.04 12.09 7.66
CA GLU A 172 -9.86 12.75 8.94
C GLU A 172 -10.26 11.80 10.06
N ALA A 173 -9.29 11.42 10.90
CA ALA A 173 -9.52 10.52 12.01
C ALA A 173 -9.70 11.32 13.30
N ILE A 174 -10.87 11.20 13.93
CA ILE A 174 -11.25 11.90 15.16
C ILE A 174 -11.65 10.92 16.26
N SER A 175 -11.88 11.42 17.48
CA SER A 175 -12.36 10.59 18.58
C SER A 175 -13.76 10.02 18.26
N LEU A 176 -14.14 8.92 18.92
CA LEU A 176 -15.46 8.32 18.69
C LEU A 176 -16.59 9.29 19.08
N ASP A 177 -16.42 10.07 20.15
CA ASP A 177 -17.41 11.04 20.62
C ASP A 177 -17.60 12.19 19.62
N ASP A 178 -16.49 12.73 19.10
CA ASP A 178 -16.52 13.76 18.05
C ASP A 178 -17.10 13.22 16.74
N PHE A 179 -16.85 11.94 16.43
CA PHE A 179 -17.43 11.29 15.26
C PHE A 179 -18.95 11.16 15.37
N LEU A 180 -19.46 10.82 16.56
CA LEU A 180 -20.90 10.73 16.79
C LEU A 180 -21.58 12.10 16.70
N SER A 181 -20.96 13.15 17.23
CA SER A 181 -21.50 14.52 17.14
C SER A 181 -21.51 15.02 15.69
N TRP A 182 -20.42 14.81 14.95
CA TRP A 182 -20.33 15.10 13.52
C TRP A 182 -21.35 14.32 12.69
N ALA A 183 -21.52 13.03 12.97
CA ALA A 183 -22.49 12.20 12.26
C ALA A 183 -23.93 12.65 12.52
N THR A 184 -24.22 13.16 13.73
CA THR A 184 -25.54 13.69 14.08
C THR A 184 -25.80 15.02 13.39
N SER A 185 -24.83 15.93 13.34
CA SER A 185 -25.02 17.23 12.67
C SER A 185 -25.33 17.09 11.19
N LEU A 186 -24.74 16.10 10.50
CA LEU A 186 -25.05 15.83 9.10
C LEU A 186 -26.49 15.37 8.86
N VAL A 187 -27.10 14.69 9.82
CA VAL A 187 -28.51 14.28 9.73
C VAL A 187 -29.43 15.48 9.98
N GLU A 188 -29.06 16.35 10.91
CA GLU A 188 -29.83 17.57 11.22
C GLU A 188 -29.79 18.60 10.08
N ASP A 189 -28.70 18.65 9.30
CA ASP A 189 -28.56 19.57 8.16
C ASP A 189 -29.35 19.13 6.90
N GLU A 190 -29.86 17.89 6.84
CA GLU A 190 -30.66 17.37 5.72
C GLU A 190 -32.19 17.59 5.88
N ASP A 191 -32.67 18.03 7.06
CA ASP A 191 -34.08 18.37 7.35
C ASP A 191 -34.39 19.87 7.15
#